data_AF-A0A067EUE3-F1
#
_entry.id   AF-A0A067EUE3-F1
#
_cell.length_a   1.000
_cell.length_b   1.000
_cell.length_c   1.000
_cell.angle_alpha   90.00
_cell.angle_beta   90.00
_cell.angle_gamma   90.00
#
_symmetry.space_group_name_H-M   'P 1'
#
loop_
_entity.id
_entity.type
_entity.pdbx_description
1 polymer ?
#
loop_
_entity_poly.entity_id
_entity_poly.type
_entity_poly.pdbx_seq_one_letter_code
_entity_poly.pdbx_strand_id
1 'polypeptide(L)'
;MNNVNTSVGNTSVGEEEYTLYGKSNITETLRGLTFQISANSFFQTNTHQAEVLYKLIEDCAGLRDDGSEIVLDLFCGTGTIGLTLARWVKHVYGYEVVPQAISDACRNAKLNNISNATFVQGDLNKIGGDFGNAFPKPDIVIS
;
A
#
# COMPACT_ATOMS: atom_id res chain seq x y z
N MET A 1 2.74 13.65 -17.25
CA MET A 1 3.73 13.75 -16.16
C MET A 1 5.11 13.66 -16.76
N ASN A 2 6.07 14.43 -16.27
CA ASN A 2 7.47 14.30 -16.68
C ASN A 2 8.30 13.91 -15.46
N ASN A 3 9.02 12.78 -15.55
CA ASN A 3 9.90 12.28 -14.49
C ASN A 3 11.34 12.53 -14.91
N VAL A 4 12.11 13.29 -14.11
CA VAL A 4 13.49 13.68 -14.46
C VAL A 4 14.46 12.98 -13.52
N ASN A 5 15.42 12.25 -14.07
CA ASN A 5 16.48 11.58 -13.31
C ASN A 5 17.85 12.03 -13.85
N THR A 6 18.74 12.51 -12.97
CA THR A 6 20.10 12.92 -13.37
C THR A 6 21.15 11.81 -13.25
N SER A 7 20.79 10.63 -12.73
CA SER A 7 21.70 9.49 -12.60
C SER A 7 21.72 8.59 -13.84
N VAL A 8 22.92 8.10 -14.23
CA VAL A 8 23.07 7.07 -15.27
C VAL A 8 22.82 5.71 -14.62
N GLY A 9 21.54 5.38 -14.41
CA GLY A 9 21.09 4.14 -13.79
C GLY A 9 19.80 3.63 -14.44
N ASN A 10 19.62 2.32 -14.48
CA ASN A 10 18.49 1.63 -15.14
C ASN A 10 17.16 1.75 -14.37
N THR A 11 16.99 2.78 -13.54
CA THR A 11 15.89 2.96 -12.60
C THR A 11 14.90 4.01 -13.09
N SER A 12 13.62 3.63 -13.21
CA SER A 12 12.52 4.46 -13.71
C SER A 12 12.00 5.51 -12.71
N VAL A 13 12.68 5.70 -11.59
CA VAL A 13 12.34 6.69 -10.56
C VAL A 13 13.13 7.96 -10.83
N GLY A 14 12.46 9.07 -11.07
CA GLY A 14 13.09 10.38 -11.19
C GLY A 14 13.05 11.16 -9.89
N GLU A 15 14.02 12.07 -9.77
CA GLU A 15 14.28 12.92 -8.62
C GLU A 15 13.23 14.04 -8.51
N GLU A 16 12.65 14.46 -9.63
CA GLU A 16 11.63 15.51 -9.71
C GLU A 16 10.47 15.12 -10.65
N GLU A 17 9.24 15.39 -10.20
CA GLU A 17 8.00 15.17 -10.96
C GLU A 17 7.34 16.49 -11.34
N TYR A 18 7.17 16.73 -12.65
CA TYR A 18 6.45 17.89 -13.17
C TYR A 18 5.11 17.48 -13.80
N THR A 19 4.01 18.07 -13.32
CA THR A 19 2.69 17.87 -13.93
C THR A 19 2.57 18.77 -15.17
N LEU A 20 2.74 18.18 -16.34
CA LEU A 20 2.65 18.91 -17.61
C LEU A 20 1.21 19.30 -17.98
N TYR A 21 0.22 18.50 -17.57
CA TYR A 21 -1.21 18.73 -17.84
C TYR A 21 -2.06 17.77 -16.99
N GLY A 22 -3.24 18.22 -16.53
CA GLY A 22 -4.20 17.38 -15.80
C GLY A 22 -3.86 17.12 -14.32
N LYS A 23 -4.32 15.98 -13.77
CA LYS A 23 -4.02 15.56 -12.39
C LYS A 23 -2.67 14.84 -12.34
N SER A 24 -1.93 15.03 -11.25
CA SER A 24 -0.65 14.36 -10.98
C SER A 24 -0.79 12.89 -10.55
N ASN A 25 -2.02 12.39 -10.42
CA ASN A 25 -2.32 11.03 -9.98
C ASN A 25 -3.34 10.36 -10.90
N ILE A 26 -3.24 9.03 -10.97
CA ILE A 26 -4.23 8.16 -11.59
C ILE A 26 -5.18 7.69 -10.49
N THR A 27 -6.46 7.59 -10.81
CA THR A 27 -7.48 7.03 -9.90
C THR A 27 -7.97 5.72 -10.48
N GLU A 28 -7.86 4.64 -9.70
CA GLU A 28 -8.32 3.30 -10.07
C GLU A 28 -9.32 2.78 -9.05
N THR A 29 -10.25 1.93 -9.49
CA THR A 29 -11.18 1.24 -8.58
C THR A 29 -10.85 -0.24 -8.57
N LEU A 30 -10.61 -0.79 -7.38
CA LEU A 30 -10.32 -2.19 -7.16
C LEU A 30 -11.20 -2.71 -6.03
N ARG A 31 -12.01 -3.74 -6.31
CA ARG A 31 -12.86 -4.41 -5.31
C ARG A 31 -13.75 -3.45 -4.49
N GLY A 32 -14.26 -2.43 -5.18
CA GLY A 32 -15.13 -1.40 -4.60
C GLY A 32 -14.39 -0.32 -3.80
N LEU A 33 -13.06 -0.33 -3.79
CA LEU A 33 -12.23 0.72 -3.19
C LEU A 33 -11.61 1.59 -4.28
N THR A 34 -11.52 2.88 -4.03
CA THR A 34 -10.89 3.85 -4.93
C THR A 34 -9.47 4.14 -4.46
N PHE A 35 -8.49 4.03 -5.35
CA PHE A 35 -7.07 4.28 -5.06
C PHE A 35 -6.56 5.41 -5.94
N GLN A 36 -5.89 6.38 -5.32
CA GLN A 36 -5.11 7.41 -6.00
C GLN A 36 -3.64 7.03 -5.98
N ILE A 37 -3.06 6.92 -7.17
CA ILE A 37 -1.70 6.44 -7.42
C ILE A 37 -0.89 7.59 -8.01
N SER A 38 0.19 7.98 -7.32
CA SER A 38 1.17 8.92 -7.88
C SER A 38 2.10 8.22 -8.88
N ALA A 39 2.74 8.95 -9.80
CA ALA A 39 3.54 8.30 -10.85
C ALA A 39 4.76 7.54 -10.34
N ASN A 40 5.38 7.98 -9.25
CA ASN A 40 6.46 7.23 -8.57
C ASN A 40 5.97 6.10 -7.66
N SER A 41 4.66 5.91 -7.50
CA SER A 41 4.10 4.84 -6.67
C SER A 41 3.84 3.59 -7.51
N PHE A 42 4.33 2.43 -7.06
CA PHE A 42 4.04 1.17 -7.73
C PHE A 42 2.54 0.85 -7.68
N PHE A 43 2.01 0.44 -8.82
CA PHE A 43 0.65 -0.07 -8.94
C PHE A 43 0.60 -1.17 -10.00
N GLN A 44 -0.28 -2.14 -9.78
CA GLN A 44 -0.48 -3.25 -10.71
C GLN A 44 -0.97 -2.71 -12.05
N THR A 45 -0.19 -2.89 -13.12
CA THR A 45 -0.52 -2.38 -14.46
C THR A 45 -1.75 -3.05 -15.06
N ASN A 46 -2.14 -4.23 -14.55
CA ASN A 46 -3.34 -4.94 -14.94
C ASN A 46 -4.33 -5.00 -13.77
N THR A 47 -5.22 -4.01 -13.71
CA THR A 47 -6.29 -3.88 -12.71
C THR A 47 -7.13 -5.15 -12.58
N HIS A 48 -7.48 -5.80 -13.69
CA HIS A 48 -8.31 -7.02 -13.65
C HIS A 48 -7.61 -8.19 -12.96
N GLN A 49 -6.33 -8.40 -13.25
CA GLN A 49 -5.54 -9.44 -12.58
C GLN A 49 -5.27 -9.09 -11.11
N ALA A 50 -5.12 -7.80 -10.79
CA ALA A 50 -5.00 -7.35 -9.41
C ALA A 50 -6.25 -7.71 -8.58
N GLU A 51 -7.46 -7.57 -9.13
CA GLU A 51 -8.68 -7.97 -8.43
C GLU A 51 -8.71 -9.49 -8.14
N VAL A 52 -8.32 -10.31 -9.12
CA VAL A 52 -8.23 -11.76 -8.95
C VAL A 52 -7.20 -12.11 -7.87
N LEU A 53 -6.01 -11.51 -7.93
CA LEU A 53 -4.95 -11.70 -6.95
C LEU A 53 -5.42 -11.33 -5.54
N TYR A 54 -6.05 -10.16 -5.37
CA TYR A 54 -6.49 -9.71 -4.06
C TYR A 54 -7.63 -10.58 -3.51
N LYS A 55 -8.46 -11.14 -4.38
CA LYS A 55 -9.44 -12.16 -3.99
C LYS A 55 -8.75 -13.43 -3.49
N LEU A 56 -7.73 -13.92 -4.20
CA LEU A 56 -6.97 -15.08 -3.76
C LEU A 56 -6.26 -14.83 -2.43
N ILE A 57 -5.73 -13.62 -2.20
CA ILE A 57 -5.13 -13.26 -0.91
C ILE A 57 -6.16 -13.32 0.21
N GLU A 58 -7.35 -12.75 0.01
CA GLU A 58 -8.44 -12.82 0.99
C GLU A 58 -8.86 -14.28 1.29
N ASP A 59 -9.04 -15.09 0.23
CA ASP A 59 -9.42 -16.50 0.35
C ASP A 59 -8.33 -17.32 1.07
N CYS A 60 -7.05 -17.02 0.82
CA CYS A 60 -5.89 -17.72 1.43
C CYS A 60 -5.53 -17.20 2.82
N ALA A 61 -5.89 -15.96 3.17
CA ALA A 61 -5.58 -15.36 4.46
C ALA A 61 -6.30 -16.08 5.62
N GLY A 62 -7.39 -16.82 5.33
CA GLY A 62 -8.09 -17.62 6.32
C GLY A 62 -8.64 -16.78 7.47
N LEU A 63 -9.19 -15.61 7.14
CA LEU A 63 -9.71 -14.65 8.11
C LEU A 63 -10.84 -15.29 8.95
N ARG A 64 -10.79 -15.05 10.26
CA ARG A 64 -11.81 -15.43 11.24
C ARG A 64 -13.05 -14.59 10.99
N ASP A 65 -14.21 -15.22 11.16
CA ASP A 65 -15.51 -14.56 11.02
C ASP A 65 -15.73 -13.46 12.07
N ASP A 66 -14.97 -13.46 13.17
CA ASP A 66 -15.04 -12.44 14.22
C ASP A 66 -14.24 -11.17 13.91
N GLY A 67 -13.45 -11.17 12.82
CA GLY A 67 -12.63 -10.05 12.35
C GLY A 67 -11.62 -9.55 13.38
N SER A 68 -11.17 -10.41 14.30
CA SER A 68 -10.27 -10.02 15.38
C SER A 68 -8.80 -9.85 14.95
N GLU A 69 -8.47 -10.20 13.71
CA GLU A 69 -7.11 -10.26 13.17
C GLU A 69 -6.40 -8.93 13.08
N ILE A 70 -5.10 -8.99 13.34
CA ILE A 70 -4.16 -7.93 13.03
C ILE A 70 -3.33 -8.36 11.82
N VAL A 71 -3.42 -7.60 10.74
CA VAL A 71 -2.68 -7.84 9.49
C VAL A 71 -1.45 -6.93 9.45
N LEU A 72 -0.30 -7.50 9.12
CA LEU A 72 0.92 -6.77 8.78
C LEU A 72 1.19 -6.88 7.27
N ASP A 73 1.10 -5.76 6.57
CA ASP A 73 1.33 -5.62 5.12
C ASP A 73 2.74 -5.04 4.88
N LEU A 74 3.69 -5.87 4.45
CA LEU A 74 5.07 -5.47 4.19
C LEU A 74 5.24 -5.07 2.72
N PHE A 75 6.03 -4.03 2.46
CA PHE A 75 6.16 -3.44 1.13
C PHE A 75 4.79 -2.98 0.59
N CYS A 76 3.99 -2.38 1.47
CA CYS A 76 2.56 -2.17 1.21
C CYS A 76 2.28 -1.18 0.08
N GLY A 77 3.30 -0.45 -0.42
CA GLY A 77 3.14 0.54 -1.48
C GLY A 77 2.05 1.55 -1.12
N THR A 78 1.06 1.70 -2.00
CA THR A 78 -0.10 2.60 -1.82
C THR A 78 -1.24 2.00 -0.99
N GLY A 79 -0.96 0.88 -0.30
CA GLY A 79 -1.88 0.21 0.63
C GLY A 79 -2.95 -0.64 -0.04
N THR A 80 -2.78 -1.04 -1.30
CA THR A 80 -3.85 -1.69 -2.08
C THR A 80 -4.32 -3.01 -1.49
N ILE A 81 -3.40 -3.86 -1.02
CA ILE A 81 -3.73 -5.16 -0.44
C ILE A 81 -4.30 -4.95 0.97
N GLY A 82 -3.55 -4.31 1.86
CA GLY A 82 -3.97 -4.06 3.24
C GLY A 82 -5.33 -3.36 3.33
N LEU A 83 -5.58 -2.31 2.55
CA LEU A 83 -6.88 -1.61 2.55
C LEU A 83 -8.03 -2.47 2.02
N THR A 84 -7.75 -3.40 1.10
CA THR A 84 -8.77 -4.37 0.64
C THR A 84 -9.22 -5.27 1.78
N LEU A 85 -8.29 -5.71 2.62
CA LEU A 85 -8.56 -6.59 3.77
C LEU A 85 -9.11 -5.86 4.99
N ALA A 86 -8.90 -4.55 5.10
CA ALA A 86 -9.27 -3.74 6.27
C ALA A 86 -10.76 -3.87 6.68
N ARG A 87 -11.66 -4.18 5.74
CA ARG A 87 -13.09 -4.37 6.02
C ARG A 87 -13.40 -5.65 6.82
N TRP A 88 -12.46 -6.59 6.88
CA TRP A 88 -12.65 -7.93 7.45
C TRP A 88 -11.82 -8.19 8.70
N VAL A 89 -10.94 -7.25 9.07
CA VAL A 89 -9.94 -7.45 10.13
C VAL A 89 -10.00 -6.32 11.13
N LYS A 90 -9.42 -6.55 12.30
CA LYS A 90 -9.42 -5.57 13.39
C LYS A 90 -8.59 -4.35 13.02
N HIS A 91 -7.38 -4.57 12.51
CA HIS A 91 -6.49 -3.49 12.10
C HIS A 91 -5.45 -3.96 11.08
N VAL A 92 -5.07 -3.05 10.20
CA VAL A 92 -4.00 -3.25 9.21
C VAL A 92 -2.83 -2.34 9.54
N TYR A 93 -1.63 -2.90 9.65
CA TYR A 93 -0.39 -2.17 9.79
C TYR A 93 0.45 -2.36 8.53
N GLY A 94 0.81 -1.27 7.85
CA GLY A 94 1.60 -1.31 6.62
C GLY A 94 2.99 -0.71 6.79
N TYR A 95 4.00 -1.38 6.23
CA TYR A 95 5.36 -0.86 6.12
C TYR A 95 5.75 -0.64 4.66
N GLU A 96 6.31 0.54 4.39
CA GLU A 96 6.83 0.88 3.07
C GLU A 96 8.04 1.82 3.22
N VAL A 97 9.05 1.65 2.38
CA VAL A 97 10.28 2.45 2.42
C VAL A 97 10.10 3.79 1.71
N VAL A 98 9.23 3.85 0.69
CA VAL A 98 8.97 5.04 -0.13
C VAL A 98 7.96 5.98 0.58
N PRO A 99 8.37 7.20 1.00
CA PRO A 99 7.48 8.13 1.70
C PRO A 99 6.23 8.54 0.90
N GLN A 100 6.39 8.68 -0.41
CA GLN A 100 5.28 9.04 -1.30
C GLN A 100 4.21 7.96 -1.34
N ALA A 101 4.61 6.69 -1.32
CA ALA A 101 3.69 5.56 -1.26
C ALA A 101 2.94 5.49 0.08
N ILE A 102 3.59 5.79 1.21
CA ILE A 102 2.93 5.94 2.52
C ILE A 102 1.89 7.06 2.50
N SER A 103 2.23 8.22 1.92
CA SER A 103 1.31 9.35 1.77
C SER A 103 0.08 8.96 0.92
N ASP A 104 0.31 8.24 -0.18
CA ASP A 104 -0.74 7.69 -1.02
C ASP A 104 -1.60 6.67 -0.27
N ALA A 105 -1.00 5.75 0.51
CA ALA A 105 -1.72 4.78 1.32
C ALA A 105 -2.61 5.45 2.37
N CYS A 106 -2.10 6.46 3.08
CA CYS A 106 -2.88 7.26 4.03
C CYS A 106 -4.02 8.01 3.34
N ARG A 107 -3.79 8.55 2.14
CA ARG A 107 -4.82 9.22 1.33
C ARG A 107 -5.88 8.23 0.87
N ASN A 108 -5.49 7.04 0.45
CA ASN A 108 -6.40 5.97 0.02
C ASN A 108 -7.25 5.45 1.17
N ALA A 109 -6.69 5.30 2.38
CA ALA A 109 -7.47 4.95 3.57
C ALA A 109 -8.57 5.99 3.83
N LYS A 110 -8.20 7.28 3.82
CA LYS A 110 -9.16 8.39 4.00
C LYS A 110 -10.21 8.42 2.89
N LEU A 111 -9.80 8.25 1.63
CA LEU A 111 -10.68 8.25 0.47
C LEU A 111 -11.76 7.16 0.55
N ASN A 112 -11.43 6.02 1.14
CA ASN A 112 -12.32 4.89 1.32
C ASN A 112 -13.01 4.83 2.69
N ASN A 113 -12.85 5.87 3.52
CA ASN A 113 -13.37 5.91 4.90
C ASN A 113 -12.88 4.73 5.77
N ILE A 114 -11.66 4.26 5.55
CA ILE A 114 -11.02 3.21 6.33
C ILE A 114 -10.22 3.85 7.46
N SER A 115 -10.61 3.59 8.70
CA SER A 115 -9.98 4.15 9.92
C SER A 115 -9.10 3.16 10.68
N ASN A 116 -9.22 1.87 10.39
CA ASN A 116 -8.46 0.78 11.01
C ASN A 116 -7.21 0.37 10.21
N ALA A 117 -6.53 1.36 9.62
CA ALA A 117 -5.28 1.16 8.90
C ALA A 117 -4.23 2.17 9.37
N THR A 118 -2.99 1.71 9.55
CA THR A 118 -1.86 2.54 9.96
C THR A 118 -0.65 2.22 9.12
N PHE A 119 -0.13 3.22 8.42
CA PHE A 119 1.02 3.08 7.53
C PHE A 119 2.22 3.78 8.13
N VAL A 120 3.36 3.08 8.17
CA VAL A 120 4.61 3.59 8.73
C VAL A 120 5.71 3.46 7.69
N GLN A 121 6.46 4.55 7.53
CA GLN A 121 7.67 4.52 6.73
C GLN A 121 8.74 3.70 7.46
N GLY A 122 9.31 2.70 6.78
CA GLY A 122 10.38 1.88 7.34
C GLY A 122 11.18 1.17 6.28
N ASP A 123 12.49 1.12 6.47
CA ASP A 123 13.39 0.30 5.65
C ASP A 123 13.55 -1.07 6.30
N LEU A 124 12.94 -2.09 5.68
CA LEU A 124 13.00 -3.48 6.14
C LEU A 124 14.41 -4.10 6.03
N ASN A 125 15.38 -3.41 5.41
CA ASN A 125 16.79 -3.84 5.47
C ASN A 125 17.52 -3.29 6.71
N LYS A 126 16.91 -2.36 7.43
CA LYS A 126 17.46 -1.72 8.65
C LYS A 126 16.64 -2.06 9.89
N ILE A 127 16.02 -3.24 9.89
CA ILE A 127 15.26 -3.79 11.01
C ILE A 127 16.22 -3.97 12.19
N GLY A 128 16.07 -3.13 13.21
CA GLY A 128 16.69 -3.33 14.52
C GLY A 128 15.82 -4.19 15.43
N GLY A 129 16.29 -4.45 16.66
CA GLY A 129 15.51 -5.18 17.67
C GLY A 129 14.16 -4.54 18.04
N ASP A 130 13.96 -3.27 17.66
CA ASP A 130 12.75 -2.51 17.92
C ASP A 130 11.72 -2.55 16.78
N PHE A 131 12.04 -3.21 15.67
CA PHE A 131 11.10 -3.33 14.56
C PHE A 131 9.87 -4.12 14.98
N GLY A 132 8.68 -3.56 14.72
CA GLY A 132 7.42 -4.15 15.16
C GLY A 132 7.05 -3.87 16.62
N ASN A 133 7.94 -3.30 17.46
CA ASN A 133 7.60 -2.95 18.85
C ASN A 133 6.52 -1.85 18.93
N ALA A 134 6.37 -1.05 17.89
CA ALA A 134 5.32 -0.05 17.77
C ALA A 134 3.93 -0.65 17.48
N PHE A 135 3.87 -1.94 17.15
CA PHE A 135 2.64 -2.59 16.71
C PHE A 135 2.30 -3.82 17.56
N PRO A 136 1.00 -4.14 17.68
CA PRO A 136 0.59 -5.42 18.22
C PRO A 136 1.17 -6.58 17.39
N LYS A 137 1.32 -7.74 18.02
CA LYS A 137 1.70 -8.97 17.32
C LYS A 137 0.70 -9.26 16.19
N PRO A 138 1.14 -9.43 14.94
CA PRO A 138 0.24 -9.76 13.84
C PRO A 138 -0.23 -11.21 13.91
N ASP A 139 -1.48 -11.43 13.49
CA ASP A 139 -2.04 -12.75 13.21
C ASP A 139 -1.63 -13.21 11.79
N ILE A 140 -1.56 -12.26 10.86
CA ILE A 140 -1.32 -12.50 9.43
C ILE A 140 -0.25 -11.53 8.93
N VAL A 141 0.68 -12.05 8.13
CA VAL A 141 1.72 -11.25 7.46
C VAL A 141 1.58 -11.44 5.95
N ILE A 142 1.62 -10.34 5.21
CA ILE A 142 1.57 -10.28 3.76
C ILE A 142 2.86 -9.61 3.27
N SER A 143 3.51 -10.18 2.25
CA SER A 143 4.75 -9.68 1.65
C SER A 143 4.88 -10.11 0.19
#